data_AF-A0A951RZ61-F1
#
_entry.id   AF-A0A951RZ61-F1
#
_cell.length_a   1.000
_cell.length_b   1.000
_cell.length_c   1.000
_cell.angle_alpha   90.00
_cell.angle_beta   90.00
_cell.angle_gamma   90.00
#
_symmetry.space_group_name_H-M   'P 1'
#
loop_
_entity.id
_entity.type
_entity.pdbx_description
1 polymer ?
#
loop_
_entity_poly.entity_id
_entity_poly.type
_entity_poly.pdbx_seq_one_letter_code
_entity_poly.pdbx_strand_id
1 'polypeptide(L)'
;MTTIGITKRSLFAGLIAVACILTGTTVSGQDLENINLKKPVTFHGNLNLQLEYYQSHGIPARKKDFSWLISGNPVVNVLGVDLPFSFLL
;
A
#
# COMPACT_ATOMS: atom_id res chain seq x y z
N MET A 1 -12.33 6.70 48.55
CA MET A 1 -11.69 5.48 48.03
C MET A 1 -12.79 4.44 47.90
N THR A 2 -13.38 4.32 46.71
CA THR A 2 -14.57 3.49 46.49
C THR A 2 -14.12 2.19 45.82
N THR A 3 -14.19 1.08 46.54
CA THR A 3 -13.81 -0.25 46.06
C THR A 3 -14.88 -0.76 45.10
N ILE A 4 -14.53 -0.89 43.81
CA ILE A 4 -15.38 -1.49 42.78
C ILE A 4 -15.41 -3.00 43.00
N GLY A 5 -16.50 -3.52 43.54
CA GLY A 5 -16.73 -4.95 43.73
C GLY A 5 -17.20 -5.60 42.43
N ILE A 6 -16.30 -6.28 41.71
CA ILE A 6 -16.62 -6.98 40.47
C ILE A 6 -17.14 -8.38 40.78
N THR A 7 -18.40 -8.68 40.45
CA THR A 7 -19.03 -10.00 40.65
C THR A 7 -18.52 -11.00 39.60
N LYS A 8 -18.26 -12.26 39.99
CA LYS A 8 -17.71 -13.32 39.12
C LYS A 8 -18.47 -13.51 37.79
N ARG A 9 -19.77 -13.21 37.74
CA ARG A 9 -20.61 -13.21 36.53
C ARG A 9 -20.23 -12.11 35.52
N SER A 10 -19.83 -10.92 36.00
CA SER A 10 -19.40 -9.81 35.13
C SER A 10 -18.00 -10.07 34.56
N LEU A 11 -17.11 -10.73 35.30
CA LEU A 11 -15.83 -11.21 34.79
C LEU A 11 -16.02 -12.28 33.69
N PHE A 12 -16.94 -13.21 33.90
CA PHE A 12 -17.27 -14.24 32.91
C PHE A 12 -17.87 -13.65 31.63
N ALA A 13 -18.78 -12.68 31.76
CA ALA A 13 -19.36 -11.99 30.61
C ALA A 13 -18.31 -11.19 29.82
N GLY A 14 -17.38 -10.52 30.53
CA GLY A 14 -16.26 -9.83 29.90
C GLY A 14 -15.33 -10.80 29.14
N LEU A 15 -15.04 -11.97 29.72
CA LEU A 15 -14.20 -12.98 29.08
C LEU A 15 -14.83 -13.53 27.78
N ILE A 16 -16.15 -13.75 27.79
CA ILE A 16 -16.90 -14.21 26.62
C ILE A 16 -16.91 -13.14 25.53
N ALA A 17 -17.11 -11.87 25.90
CA ALA A 17 -17.07 -10.77 24.94
C ALA A 17 -15.69 -10.65 24.27
N VAL A 18 -14.60 -10.78 25.03
CA VAL A 18 -13.23 -10.77 24.49
C VAL A 18 -12.99 -11.96 23.57
N ALA A 19 -13.46 -13.16 23.94
CA ALA A 19 -13.34 -14.35 23.09
C ALA A 19 -14.08 -14.20 21.75
N CYS A 20 -15.29 -13.62 21.75
CA CYS A 20 -16.05 -13.39 20.51
C CYS A 20 -15.38 -12.37 19.57
N ILE A 21 -14.71 -11.36 20.12
CA ILE A 21 -13.96 -10.37 19.33
C ILE A 21 -12.75 -11.02 18.65
N LEU A 22 -12.07 -11.94 19.34
CA LEU A 22 -10.89 -12.65 18.82
C LEU A 22 -11.23 -13.63 17.69
N THR A 23 -12.46 -14.15 17.63
CA THR A 23 -12.88 -15.13 16.60
C THR A 23 -13.53 -14.52 15.36
N GLY A 24 -13.81 -13.21 15.36
CA GLY A 24 -14.54 -12.53 14.29
C GLY A 24 -13.69 -12.09 13.09
N THR A 25 -12.38 -12.31 13.11
CA THR A 25 -11.48 -11.84 12.04
C THR A 25 -11.41 -12.86 10.90
N THR A 26 -11.72 -12.42 9.69
CA THR A 26 -11.45 -13.17 8.46
C THR A 26 -9.93 -13.30 8.27
N VAL A 27 -9.40 -14.52 8.39
CA VAL A 27 -8.01 -14.81 8.04
C VAL A 27 -7.94 -15.01 6.53
N SER A 28 -7.44 -14.01 5.80
CA SER A 28 -7.03 -14.20 4.41
C SER A 28 -5.68 -14.90 4.39
N GLY A 29 -5.68 -16.21 4.14
CA GLY A 29 -4.46 -16.96 3.84
C GLY A 29 -4.09 -16.83 2.37
N GLN A 30 -2.80 -16.75 2.08
CA GLN A 30 -2.31 -16.85 0.71
C GLN A 30 -2.44 -18.30 0.23
N ASP A 31 -2.98 -18.50 -0.98
CA ASP A 31 -3.03 -19.81 -1.61
C ASP A 31 -1.64 -20.19 -2.13
N LEU A 32 -1.00 -21.14 -1.45
CA LEU A 32 0.33 -21.64 -1.82
C LEU A 32 0.29 -22.67 -2.96
N GLU A 33 -0.85 -23.32 -3.20
CA GLU A 33 -0.99 -24.36 -4.23
C GLU A 33 -0.95 -23.74 -5.63
N ASN A 34 -1.51 -22.54 -5.77
CA ASN A 34 -1.52 -21.79 -7.03
C ASN A 34 -0.31 -20.83 -7.21
N ILE A 35 0.73 -20.93 -6.37
CA ILE A 35 1.95 -20.13 -6.56
C ILE A 35 2.67 -20.60 -7.83
N ASN A 36 2.83 -19.68 -8.78
CA ASN A 36 3.55 -19.94 -10.02
C ASN A 36 5.07 -19.90 -9.81
N LEU A 37 5.64 -21.05 -9.40
CA LEU A 37 7.09 -21.19 -9.20
C LEU A 37 7.92 -21.09 -10.49
N LYS A 38 7.29 -21.18 -11.67
CA LYS A 38 7.98 -21.02 -12.97
C LYS A 38 8.28 -19.55 -13.28
N LYS A 39 7.51 -18.62 -12.73
CA LYS A 39 7.71 -17.16 -12.83
C LYS A 39 7.58 -16.54 -11.43
N PRO A 40 8.57 -16.78 -10.56
CA PRO A 40 8.50 -16.36 -9.15
C PRO A 40 8.56 -14.83 -8.99
N VAL A 41 9.07 -14.13 -10.00
CA VAL A 41 9.09 -12.68 -10.07
C VAL A 41 8.49 -12.25 -11.41
N THR A 42 7.50 -11.37 -11.38
CA THR A 42 7.00 -10.67 -12.57
C THR A 42 7.03 -9.17 -12.36
N PHE A 43 7.13 -8.43 -13.46
CA PHE A 43 7.25 -6.98 -13.44
C PHE A 43 6.21 -6.38 -14.38
N HIS A 44 5.48 -5.38 -13.89
CA HIS A 44 4.48 -4.64 -14.66
C HIS A 44 4.40 -3.19 -14.15
N GLY A 45 3.60 -2.35 -14.80
CA GLY A 45 3.42 -0.95 -14.40
C GLY A 45 3.60 0.03 -15.55
N ASN A 46 3.85 1.29 -15.22
CA ASN A 46 4.04 2.36 -16.20
C ASN A 46 5.34 3.13 -15.98
N LEU A 47 5.86 3.67 -17.07
CA LEU A 47 6.94 4.63 -17.10
C LEU A 47 6.53 5.77 -18.04
N ASN A 48 6.76 6.99 -17.60
CA ASN A 48 6.35 8.21 -18.27
C ASN A 48 7.57 9.12 -18.44
N LEU A 49 7.81 9.55 -19.67
CA LEU A 49 8.84 10.53 -20.01
C LEU A 49 8.13 11.79 -20.53
N GLN A 50 8.38 12.90 -19.87
CA GLN A 50 7.84 14.20 -20.28
C GLN A 50 9.00 15.12 -20.67
N LEU A 51 8.89 15.71 -21.85
CA LEU A 51 9.81 16.71 -22.37
C LEU A 51 8.99 17.99 -22.58
N GLU A 52 9.37 19.08 -21.93
CA GLU A 52 8.70 20.38 -22.03
C GLU A 52 9.71 21.40 -22.57
N TYR A 53 9.30 22.13 -23.61
CA TYR A 53 10.03 23.29 -24.11
C TYR A 53 9.16 24.54 -23.95
N TYR A 54 9.72 25.58 -23.35
CA TYR A 54 9.04 26.83 -23.08
C TYR A 54 9.80 28.00 -23.72
N GLN A 55 9.07 28.91 -24.36
CA GLN A 55 9.63 30.14 -24.91
C GLN A 55 8.66 31.29 -24.62
N SER A 56 9.18 32.43 -24.17
CA SER A 56 8.41 33.68 -24.07
C SER A 56 8.96 34.75 -25.02
N HIS A 57 8.08 35.63 -25.49
CA HIS A 57 8.43 36.80 -26.28
C HIS A 57 7.70 38.02 -25.73
N GLY A 58 8.42 39.13 -25.53
CA GLY A 58 7.85 40.36 -24.97
C GLY A 58 7.53 40.32 -23.46
N ILE A 59 7.73 39.17 -22.78
CA ILE A 59 7.60 39.02 -21.33
C ILE A 59 8.77 38.22 -20.75
N PRO A 60 9.16 38.46 -19.48
CA PRO A 60 10.17 37.66 -18.80
C PRO A 60 9.76 36.18 -18.72
N ALA A 61 10.71 35.28 -18.94
CA ALA A 61 10.48 33.84 -18.85
C ALA A 61 10.04 33.44 -17.43
N ARG A 62 9.01 32.59 -17.36
CA ARG A 62 8.42 32.08 -16.08
C ARG A 62 8.77 30.63 -15.78
N LYS A 63 9.36 29.94 -16.76
CA LYS A 63 9.82 28.55 -16.69
C LYS A 63 11.16 28.44 -17.40
N LYS A 64 11.89 27.36 -17.11
CA LYS A 64 13.12 27.00 -17.81
C LYS A 64 12.78 26.61 -19.26
N ASP A 65 13.62 27.05 -20.20
CA ASP A 65 13.35 26.89 -21.64
C ASP A 65 13.22 25.43 -22.06
N PHE A 66 13.95 24.52 -21.42
CA PHE A 66 13.79 23.08 -21.64
C PHE A 66 13.83 22.32 -20.32
N SER A 67 12.80 21.55 -20.03
CA SER A 67 12.71 20.67 -18.86
C SER A 67 12.35 19.25 -19.27
N TRP A 68 12.82 18.30 -18.47
CA TRP A 68 12.48 16.90 -18.61
C TRP A 68 12.01 16.37 -17.26
N LEU A 69 11.14 15.36 -17.31
CA LEU A 69 10.67 14.63 -16.13
C LEU A 69 10.52 13.17 -16.50
N ILE A 70 11.04 12.29 -15.65
CA ILE A 70 10.83 10.85 -15.75
C ILE A 70 10.07 10.41 -14.50
N SER A 71 8.89 9.84 -14.69
CA SER A 71 8.13 9.26 -13.60
C SER A 71 7.77 7.81 -13.91
N GLY A 72 7.57 7.02 -12.86
CA GLY A 72 7.16 5.64 -13.04
C GLY A 72 6.47 5.08 -11.81
N ASN A 73 5.58 4.12 -12.06
CA ASN A 73 4.91 3.33 -11.04
C ASN A 73 5.11 1.84 -11.36
N PRO A 74 6.35 1.32 -11.25
CA PRO A 74 6.59 -0.09 -11.46
C PRO A 74 6.08 -0.92 -10.27
N VAL A 75 5.53 -2.08 -10.58
CA VAL A 75 5.05 -3.08 -9.63
C VAL A 75 5.84 -4.36 -9.85
N VAL A 76 6.52 -4.81 -8.81
CA VAL A 76 7.21 -6.11 -8.79
C VAL A 76 6.28 -7.08 -8.07
N ASN A 77 5.79 -8.09 -8.78
CA ASN A 77 5.08 -9.20 -8.15
C ASN A 77 6.09 -10.28 -7.78
N VAL A 78 6.14 -10.66 -6.51
CA VAL A 78 6.95 -11.77 -6.01
C VAL A 78 6.01 -12.83 -5.45
N LEU A 79 5.94 -13.99 -6.12
CA LEU A 79 5.12 -15.14 -5.71
C LEU A 79 3.66 -14.75 -5.41
N GLY A 80 3.07 -13.84 -6.18
CA GLY A 80 1.69 -13.37 -5.97
C GLY A 80 1.55 -12.17 -5.03
N VAL A 81 2.63 -11.69 -4.43
CA VAL A 81 2.64 -10.46 -3.61
C VAL A 81 3.12 -9.28 -4.45
N ASP A 82 2.26 -8.28 -4.63
CA ASP A 82 2.61 -7.05 -5.35
C ASP A 82 3.36 -6.07 -4.46
N LEU A 83 4.55 -5.65 -4.92
CA LEU A 83 5.40 -4.64 -4.33
C LEU A 83 5.39 -3.41 -5.25
N PRO A 84 4.54 -2.40 -4.95
CA PRO A 84 4.47 -1.18 -5.75
C PRO A 84 5.60 -0.22 -5.37
N PHE A 85 6.29 0.30 -6.38
CA PHE A 85 7.28 1.36 -6.25
C PHE A 85 6.82 2.58 -7.04
N SER A 86 7.27 3.76 -6.62
CA SER A 86 7.06 4.99 -7.37
C SER A 86 8.33 5.82 -7.36
N PHE A 87 8.58 6.52 -8.46
CA PHE A 87 9.67 7.48 -8.55
C PHE A 87 9.29 8.65 -9.46
N LEU A 88 9.90 9.79 -9.19
CA LEU A 88 9.80 11.01 -9.97
C LEU A 88 11.18 11.66 -9.98
N LEU A 89 11.73 11.84 -11.17
CA LEU A 89 13.06 12.39 -11.43
C LEU A 89 12.95 13.61 -12.35
#